data_AF-A0A158RBZ8-F1
#
_entry.id   AF-A0A158RBZ8-F1
#
_cell.length_a   1.000
_cell.length_b   1.000
_cell.length_c   1.000
_cell.angle_alpha   90.00
_cell.angle_beta   90.00
_cell.angle_gamma   90.00
#
_symmetry.space_group_name_H-M   'P 1'
#
loop_
_entity.id
_entity.type
_entity.pdbx_description
1 polymer ?
#
loop_
_entity_poly.entity_id
_entity_poly.type
_entity_poly.pdbx_seq_one_letter_code
_entity_poly.pdbx_strand_id
1 'polypeptide(L)'
;MDTSGSSTSERRHFPNGREERPMKTDFICRVKYSNGLPDIPFDTKFLSCPFVSLSRFTDYKSSSLEKNFKFELLCEPDCGVSIDLINPETYYVDPVAPKRHHPIDLELLEDEQANPQSIRRSLQHSKMVPWMRKTEYISSEFTRFGISAERQETRVGYSTKKKFQTDVLYRDRASQIAAINKTFDDASKPVSHHPTKKGVTVVEELPLLPDFDNWMHPFALVVFDGDPIPQNEKADAHTLMPQALIRGMMDEEGEQFVTYFLPSKETLSKRMKDTEEGIEFDPDYVYEYQSVRDYNWLVRNKSTKGYEQDNFLFTIRDGAVHYNELETKVSLNRRKTKRIRVQFGFLISLK
;
A
#
# COMPACT_ATOMS: atom_id res chain seq x y z
N MET A 1 -8.74 -91.38 -20.63
CA MET A 1 -7.91 -92.05 -21.65
C MET A 1 -7.37 -93.31 -21.03
N ASP A 2 -7.66 -94.42 -21.70
CA ASP A 2 -7.32 -95.81 -21.39
C ASP A 2 -5.80 -96.00 -21.21
N THR A 3 -5.24 -97.04 -20.58
CA THR A 3 -5.32 -98.47 -20.93
C THR A 3 -4.52 -99.33 -19.94
N SER A 4 -5.13 -100.44 -19.49
CA SER A 4 -4.63 -101.83 -19.42
C SER A 4 -3.20 -102.22 -19.00
N GLY A 5 -3.11 -103.34 -18.26
CA GLY A 5 -1.97 -104.28 -18.40
C GLY A 5 -1.80 -105.31 -17.28
N SER A 6 -2.51 -106.43 -17.34
CA SER A 6 -2.27 -107.66 -16.57
C SER A 6 -1.36 -108.61 -17.35
N SER A 7 -0.39 -109.28 -16.70
CA SER A 7 -0.22 -110.76 -16.79
C SER A 7 1.03 -111.28 -16.07
N THR A 8 0.76 -112.23 -15.18
CA THR A 8 1.54 -113.35 -14.61
C THR A 8 2.77 -113.91 -15.34
N SER A 9 3.73 -114.42 -14.56
CA SER A 9 4.41 -115.70 -14.85
C SER A 9 4.98 -116.36 -13.58
N GLU A 10 4.50 -117.60 -13.31
CA GLU A 10 4.90 -118.51 -12.23
C GLU A 10 6.32 -119.10 -12.41
N ARG A 11 6.88 -119.65 -11.32
CA ARG A 11 7.45 -121.01 -11.32
C ARG A 11 7.56 -121.57 -9.89
N ARG A 12 6.94 -122.74 -9.67
CA ARG A 12 7.03 -123.56 -8.45
C ARG A 12 8.15 -124.60 -8.60
N HIS A 13 8.74 -124.99 -7.48
CA HIS A 13 9.32 -126.32 -7.31
C HIS A 13 8.92 -126.88 -5.93
N PHE A 14 8.19 -127.99 -5.98
CA PHE A 14 7.92 -128.95 -4.90
C PHE A 14 8.99 -130.07 -4.95
N PRO A 15 8.94 -131.14 -4.15
CA PRO A 15 8.31 -131.38 -2.84
C PRO A 15 9.32 -132.02 -1.85
N ASN A 16 8.92 -132.27 -0.59
CA ASN A 16 9.09 -133.62 -0.02
C ASN A 16 8.46 -133.72 1.38
N GLY A 17 7.65 -134.75 1.54
CA GLY A 17 7.85 -135.70 2.63
C GLY A 17 7.23 -135.40 3.99
N ARG A 18 6.05 -136.00 4.18
CA ARG A 18 5.56 -136.65 5.42
C ARG A 18 5.18 -135.78 6.61
N GLU A 19 3.91 -135.94 6.94
CA GLU A 19 3.13 -135.44 8.05
C GLU A 19 3.83 -135.52 9.42
N GLU A 20 4.12 -134.36 9.98
CA GLU A 20 4.20 -134.18 11.43
C GLU A 20 3.02 -133.32 11.89
N ARG A 21 2.40 -133.77 12.98
CA ARG A 21 1.17 -133.27 13.60
C ARG A 21 1.13 -131.74 13.62
N PRO A 22 0.06 -131.06 13.21
CA PRO A 22 0.00 -129.61 13.31
C PRO A 22 -0.11 -129.24 14.79
N MET A 23 1.04 -128.98 15.43
CA MET A 23 1.09 -128.06 16.55
C MET A 23 0.45 -126.77 16.07
N LYS A 24 -0.58 -126.28 16.76
CA LYS A 24 -1.18 -124.98 16.46
C LYS A 24 -0.11 -123.92 16.68
N THR A 25 0.67 -123.63 15.65
CA THR A 25 1.64 -122.54 15.63
C THR A 25 0.85 -121.25 15.48
N ASP A 26 0.65 -120.53 16.58
CA ASP A 26 0.13 -119.17 16.52
C ASP A 26 1.06 -118.31 15.66
N PHE A 27 0.50 -117.47 14.80
CA PHE A 27 1.29 -116.60 13.93
C PHE A 27 2.13 -115.63 14.78
N ILE A 28 3.45 -115.74 14.72
CA ILE A 28 4.35 -114.75 15.31
C ILE A 28 4.32 -113.49 14.43
N CYS A 29 3.40 -112.58 14.74
CA CYS A 29 3.39 -111.22 14.19
C CYS A 29 4.00 -110.27 15.23
N ARG A 30 5.17 -109.70 14.94
CA ARG A 30 5.73 -108.62 15.78
C ARG A 30 4.95 -107.35 15.50
N VAL A 31 3.93 -107.09 16.31
CA VAL A 31 3.14 -105.85 16.21
C VAL A 31 4.06 -104.65 16.45
N LYS A 32 4.22 -103.81 15.43
CA LYS A 32 4.89 -102.53 15.53
C LYS A 32 3.85 -101.43 15.35
N TYR A 33 3.56 -100.73 16.43
CA TYR A 33 2.78 -99.51 16.37
C TYR A 33 3.69 -98.38 15.88
N SER A 34 3.31 -97.73 14.79
CA SER A 34 4.01 -96.57 14.25
C SER A 34 3.02 -95.46 13.98
N ASN A 35 3.34 -94.25 14.41
CA ASN A 35 2.55 -93.06 14.14
C ASN A 35 3.35 -92.16 13.19
N GLY A 36 3.26 -92.42 11.90
CA GLY A 36 3.91 -91.59 10.88
C GLY A 36 3.19 -90.25 10.78
N LEU A 37 3.95 -89.15 10.81
CA LEU A 37 3.37 -87.81 10.62
C LEU A 37 2.92 -87.63 9.16
N PRO A 38 1.82 -86.89 8.92
CA PRO A 38 1.40 -86.57 7.56
C PRO A 38 2.38 -85.60 6.89
N ASP A 39 2.44 -85.65 5.56
CA ASP A 39 3.25 -84.74 4.76
C ASP A 39 2.80 -83.29 4.95
N ILE A 40 3.76 -82.36 4.80
CA ILE A 40 3.53 -80.94 5.04
C ILE A 40 2.44 -80.44 4.07
N PRO A 41 1.36 -79.82 4.57
CA PRO A 41 0.13 -79.59 3.78
C PRO A 41 0.18 -78.34 2.88
N PHE A 42 1.32 -77.66 2.78
CA PHE A 42 1.40 -76.36 2.12
C PHE A 42 2.28 -76.41 0.88
N ASP A 43 1.64 -76.20 -0.26
CA ASP A 43 2.31 -75.97 -1.54
C ASP A 43 2.67 -74.47 -1.71
N THR A 44 3.54 -74.17 -2.68
CA THR A 44 3.96 -72.78 -2.93
C THR A 44 2.78 -71.86 -3.30
N LYS A 45 2.74 -70.64 -2.75
CA LYS A 45 1.63 -69.69 -2.95
C LYS A 45 1.83 -68.89 -4.23
N PHE A 46 0.85 -68.93 -5.14
CA PHE A 46 0.80 -68.03 -6.29
C PHE A 46 0.45 -66.61 -5.88
N LEU A 47 1.25 -65.63 -6.31
CA LEU A 47 0.98 -64.21 -6.12
C LEU A 47 0.20 -63.67 -7.32
N SER A 48 -0.82 -62.84 -7.08
CA SER A 48 -1.55 -62.15 -8.15
C SER A 48 -0.63 -61.17 -8.86
N CYS A 49 -0.56 -61.27 -10.19
CA CYS A 49 0.30 -60.41 -10.99
C CYS A 49 -0.22 -58.95 -10.98
N PRO A 50 0.62 -57.94 -10.69
CA PRO A 50 0.17 -56.55 -10.53
C PRO A 50 -0.02 -55.81 -11.86
N PHE A 51 -0.10 -56.50 -13.00
CA PHE A 51 -0.29 -55.82 -14.28
C PHE A 51 -1.70 -55.24 -14.37
N VAL A 52 -1.73 -53.97 -14.78
CA VAL A 52 -2.88 -53.08 -14.79
C VAL A 52 -4.07 -53.72 -15.50
N SER A 53 -5.28 -53.52 -14.96
CA SER A 53 -6.51 -54.06 -15.53
C SER A 53 -6.64 -53.71 -17.02
N LEU A 54 -7.14 -54.65 -17.82
CA LEU A 54 -7.38 -54.48 -19.26
C LEU A 54 -8.27 -53.26 -19.57
N SER A 55 -9.07 -52.83 -18.58
CA SER A 55 -9.85 -51.59 -18.57
C SER A 55 -8.99 -50.35 -18.87
N ARG A 56 -7.76 -50.25 -18.37
CA ARG A 56 -6.86 -49.13 -18.68
C ARG A 56 -6.57 -48.98 -20.18
N PHE A 57 -6.57 -50.08 -20.93
CA PHE A 57 -6.26 -50.10 -22.36
C PHE A 57 -7.51 -50.02 -23.26
N THR A 58 -8.71 -50.11 -22.68
CA THR A 58 -9.99 -50.07 -23.40
C THR A 58 -10.75 -48.78 -23.15
N ASP A 59 -10.39 -48.02 -22.12
CA ASP A 59 -10.95 -46.68 -21.87
C ASP A 59 -10.46 -45.67 -22.92
N TYR A 60 -11.37 -45.24 -23.79
CA TYR A 60 -11.11 -44.17 -24.76
C TYR A 60 -10.86 -42.84 -24.02
N LYS A 61 -9.72 -42.22 -24.26
CA LYS A 61 -9.37 -40.89 -23.77
C LYS A 61 -8.96 -40.03 -24.94
N SER A 62 -9.56 -38.84 -25.05
CA SER A 62 -9.23 -37.89 -26.11
C SER A 62 -7.73 -37.57 -26.05
N SER A 63 -6.99 -37.88 -27.10
CA SER A 63 -5.55 -37.65 -27.13
C SER A 63 -5.23 -36.20 -27.45
N SER A 64 -4.04 -35.73 -27.06
CA SER A 64 -3.53 -34.43 -27.52
C SER A 64 -3.41 -34.37 -29.04
N LEU A 65 -3.16 -35.51 -29.69
CA LEU A 65 -3.07 -35.62 -31.14
C LEU A 65 -4.42 -35.33 -31.81
N GLU A 66 -5.51 -35.88 -31.28
CA GLU A 66 -6.87 -35.60 -31.78
C GLU A 66 -7.23 -34.11 -31.62
N LYS A 67 -6.85 -33.49 -30.50
CA LYS A 67 -7.14 -32.07 -30.25
C LYS A 67 -6.29 -31.11 -31.08
N ASN A 68 -5.06 -31.51 -31.41
CA ASN A 68 -4.13 -30.71 -32.21
C ASN A 68 -4.29 -30.96 -33.71
N PHE A 69 -5.11 -31.92 -34.11
CA PHE A 69 -5.37 -32.20 -35.51
C PHE A 69 -6.14 -31.03 -36.13
N LYS A 70 -5.53 -30.37 -37.12
CA LYS A 70 -6.18 -29.33 -37.91
C LYS A 70 -6.97 -30.00 -39.02
N PHE A 71 -8.29 -29.98 -38.91
CA PHE A 71 -9.15 -30.45 -39.99
C PHE A 71 -8.99 -29.55 -41.20
N GLU A 72 -8.74 -30.16 -42.36
CA GLU A 72 -8.79 -29.47 -43.63
C GLU A 72 -10.25 -29.09 -43.91
N LEU A 73 -10.48 -27.83 -44.26
CA LEU A 73 -11.79 -27.35 -44.67
C LEU A 73 -12.05 -27.88 -46.08
N LEU A 74 -12.82 -28.95 -46.18
CA LEU A 74 -13.29 -29.50 -47.45
C LEU A 74 -14.38 -28.59 -48.02
N CYS A 75 -13.98 -27.49 -48.65
CA CYS A 75 -14.88 -26.61 -49.36
C CYS A 75 -15.14 -27.12 -50.79
N GLU A 76 -16.27 -26.72 -51.35
CA GLU A 76 -16.56 -26.86 -52.79
C GLU A 76 -15.46 -26.17 -53.64
N PRO A 77 -15.32 -26.51 -54.93
CA PRO A 77 -14.29 -25.93 -55.81
C PRO A 77 -14.30 -24.40 -55.90
N ASP A 78 -15.44 -23.77 -55.60
CA ASP A 78 -15.63 -22.31 -55.55
C ASP A 78 -15.36 -21.70 -54.16
N CYS A 79 -14.84 -22.51 -53.21
CA CYS A 79 -14.62 -22.14 -51.82
C CYS A 79 -15.88 -21.59 -51.12
N GLY A 80 -17.08 -21.94 -51.61
CA GLY A 80 -18.35 -21.41 -51.09
C GLY A 80 -18.67 -19.98 -51.53
N VAL A 81 -17.93 -19.42 -52.50
CA VAL A 81 -18.17 -18.09 -53.05
C VAL A 81 -18.83 -18.20 -54.43
N SER A 82 -20.16 -18.04 -54.46
CA SER A 82 -20.91 -18.02 -55.71
C SER A 82 -20.82 -16.65 -56.38
N ILE A 83 -20.30 -16.62 -57.62
CA ILE A 83 -20.17 -15.39 -58.42
C ILE A 83 -21.42 -15.23 -59.28
N ASP A 84 -22.26 -14.23 -58.97
CA ASP A 84 -23.51 -13.97 -59.68
C ASP A 84 -23.30 -13.05 -60.88
N LEU A 85 -23.22 -13.62 -62.08
CA LEU A 85 -23.07 -12.86 -63.32
C LEU A 85 -24.41 -12.38 -63.91
N ILE A 86 -25.53 -12.72 -63.29
CA ILE A 86 -26.88 -12.46 -63.83
C ILE A 86 -27.40 -11.12 -63.32
N ASN A 87 -27.25 -10.85 -62.02
CA ASN A 87 -27.72 -9.61 -61.44
C ASN A 87 -26.57 -8.57 -61.31
N PRO A 88 -26.58 -7.48 -62.10
CA PRO A 88 -25.56 -6.43 -61.99
C PRO A 88 -25.67 -5.61 -60.69
N GLU A 89 -26.78 -5.68 -59.97
CA GLU A 89 -26.97 -4.95 -58.71
C GLU A 89 -26.18 -5.57 -57.54
N THR A 90 -25.90 -6.88 -57.58
CA THR A 90 -25.22 -7.62 -56.51
C THR A 90 -23.83 -7.05 -56.18
N TYR A 91 -23.14 -6.52 -57.19
CA TYR A 91 -21.80 -5.92 -57.05
C TYR A 91 -21.78 -4.41 -57.24
N TYR A 92 -22.94 -3.76 -57.25
CA TYR A 92 -23.03 -2.32 -57.47
C TYR A 92 -22.46 -1.55 -56.28
N VAL A 93 -21.51 -0.66 -56.53
CA VAL A 93 -20.93 0.25 -55.54
C VAL A 93 -21.27 1.67 -55.94
N ASP A 94 -22.00 2.37 -55.07
CA ASP A 94 -22.37 3.77 -55.30
C ASP A 94 -21.11 4.67 -55.34
N PRO A 95 -20.85 5.40 -56.44
CA PRO A 95 -19.70 6.29 -56.56
C PRO A 95 -19.78 7.55 -55.69
N VAL A 96 -20.97 7.92 -55.19
CA VAL A 96 -21.18 9.13 -54.37
C VAL A 96 -21.03 8.83 -52.87
N ALA A 97 -21.33 7.59 -52.45
CA ALA A 97 -21.19 7.17 -51.06
C ALA A 97 -19.70 7.14 -50.63
N PRO A 98 -19.37 7.65 -49.43
CA PRO A 98 -18.00 7.58 -48.92
C PRO A 98 -17.63 6.11 -48.73
N LYS A 99 -16.57 5.66 -49.42
CA LYS A 99 -15.99 4.32 -49.30
C LYS A 99 -15.40 4.11 -47.90
N ARG A 100 -16.26 3.85 -46.92
CA ARG A 100 -15.88 3.46 -45.57
C ARG A 100 -16.12 1.96 -45.45
N HIS A 101 -15.03 1.21 -45.47
CA HIS A 101 -15.06 -0.21 -45.11
C HIS A 101 -15.50 -0.36 -43.65
N HIS A 102 -16.15 -1.47 -43.34
CA HIS A 102 -16.42 -1.81 -41.95
C HIS A 102 -15.07 -2.03 -41.24
N PRO A 103 -14.93 -1.68 -39.94
CA PRO A 103 -13.69 -1.89 -39.20
C PRO A 103 -13.20 -3.35 -39.22
N ILE A 104 -14.11 -4.33 -39.23
CA ILE A 104 -13.76 -5.76 -39.34
C ILE A 104 -13.16 -6.07 -40.71
N ASP A 105 -13.72 -5.52 -41.79
CA ASP A 105 -13.19 -5.74 -43.14
C ASP A 105 -11.79 -5.13 -43.27
N LEU A 106 -11.57 -3.96 -42.66
CA LEU A 106 -10.25 -3.33 -42.63
C LEU A 106 -9.21 -4.20 -41.92
N GLU A 107 -9.57 -4.85 -40.81
CA GLU A 107 -8.67 -5.76 -40.08
C GLU A 107 -8.33 -7.01 -40.92
N LEU A 108 -9.30 -7.55 -41.65
CA LEU A 108 -9.07 -8.70 -42.55
C LEU A 108 -8.27 -8.34 -43.81
N LEU A 109 -8.24 -7.06 -44.18
CA LEU A 109 -7.44 -6.53 -45.29
C LEU A 109 -5.99 -6.24 -44.89
N GLU A 110 -5.63 -6.34 -43.60
CA GLU A 110 -4.24 -6.19 -43.15
C GLU A 110 -3.40 -7.39 -43.61
N ASP A 111 -2.25 -7.12 -44.23
CA ASP A 111 -1.28 -8.16 -44.56
C ASP A 111 -0.80 -8.87 -43.29
N GLU A 112 -0.57 -10.19 -43.36
CA GLU A 112 -0.03 -10.96 -42.25
C GLU A 112 1.28 -10.31 -41.79
N GLN A 113 1.28 -9.72 -40.59
CA GLN A 113 2.43 -9.00 -40.08
C GLN A 113 3.65 -9.91 -40.08
N ALA A 114 4.59 -9.64 -40.99
CA ALA A 114 5.76 -10.48 -41.29
C ALA A 114 6.71 -10.72 -40.09
N ASN A 115 6.44 -10.15 -38.91
CA ASN A 115 7.25 -10.36 -37.73
C ASN A 115 6.47 -10.30 -36.40
N PRO A 116 5.76 -11.37 -36.01
CA PRO A 116 5.05 -11.45 -34.72
C PRO A 116 5.98 -11.34 -33.50
N GLN A 117 7.30 -11.46 -33.67
CA GLN A 117 8.27 -11.25 -32.59
C GLN A 117 8.42 -9.77 -32.18
N SER A 118 8.15 -8.84 -33.08
CA SER A 118 8.28 -7.39 -32.82
C SER A 118 7.24 -6.89 -31.82
N ILE A 119 6.02 -7.40 -31.88
CA ILE A 119 4.91 -7.08 -30.98
C ILE A 119 5.28 -7.42 -29.53
N ARG A 120 5.81 -8.64 -29.30
CA ARG A 120 6.24 -9.10 -27.97
C ARG A 120 7.41 -8.31 -27.41
N ARG A 121 8.32 -7.83 -28.27
CA ARG A 121 9.46 -6.98 -27.87
C ARG A 121 8.99 -5.58 -27.46
N SER A 122 8.07 -4.98 -28.21
CA SER A 122 7.55 -3.62 -27.93
C SER A 122 6.87 -3.50 -26.55
N LEU A 123 6.13 -4.54 -26.15
CA LEU A 123 5.46 -4.63 -24.84
C LEU A 123 6.42 -4.61 -23.65
N GLN A 124 7.69 -4.96 -23.85
CA GLN A 124 8.70 -4.95 -22.79
C GLN A 124 9.37 -3.58 -22.62
N HIS A 125 9.39 -2.75 -23.67
CA HIS A 125 10.03 -1.43 -23.64
C HIS A 125 9.21 -0.37 -22.87
N SER A 126 7.91 -0.57 -22.70
CA SER A 126 7.03 0.31 -21.91
C SER A 126 6.92 -0.07 -20.43
N LYS A 127 7.54 -1.19 -20.02
CA LYS A 127 7.51 -1.61 -18.62
C LYS A 127 8.28 -0.62 -17.76
N MET A 128 7.58 -0.05 -16.76
CA MET A 128 8.25 0.75 -15.75
C MET A 128 9.12 -0.16 -14.88
N VAL A 129 10.38 0.22 -14.71
CA VAL A 129 11.35 -0.52 -13.92
C VAL A 129 11.86 0.43 -12.83
N PRO A 130 11.62 0.16 -11.53
CA PRO A 130 11.87 1.12 -10.45
C PRO A 130 13.32 1.61 -10.35
N TRP A 131 14.28 0.78 -10.80
CA TRP A 131 15.71 1.08 -10.78
C TRP A 131 16.22 1.74 -12.07
N MET A 132 15.41 1.79 -13.13
CA MET A 132 15.81 2.34 -14.42
C MET A 132 15.15 3.70 -14.62
N ARG A 133 15.95 4.77 -14.57
CA ARG A 133 15.47 6.13 -14.87
C ARG A 133 15.45 6.37 -16.37
N LYS A 134 14.53 7.23 -16.81
CA LYS A 134 14.54 7.77 -18.18
C LYS A 134 15.79 8.63 -18.37
N THR A 135 16.40 8.56 -19.54
CA THR A 135 17.54 9.40 -19.89
C THR A 135 17.10 10.86 -19.99
N GLU A 136 17.78 11.75 -19.28
CA GLU A 136 17.59 13.18 -19.43
C GLU A 136 18.64 13.74 -20.40
N TYR A 137 18.19 14.43 -21.44
CA TYR A 137 19.09 15.15 -22.34
C TYR A 137 19.55 16.45 -21.69
N ILE A 138 20.80 16.83 -21.93
CA ILE A 138 21.38 18.09 -21.43
C ILE A 138 20.70 19.24 -22.16
N SER A 139 19.70 19.87 -21.52
CA SER A 139 19.18 21.18 -21.92
C SER A 139 20.10 22.28 -21.39
N SER A 140 20.07 23.45 -22.02
CA SER A 140 20.86 24.64 -21.64
C SER A 140 20.45 25.29 -20.31
N GLU A 141 19.63 24.61 -19.49
CA GLU A 141 19.19 25.16 -18.21
C GLU A 141 20.26 24.97 -17.13
N PHE A 142 20.60 26.11 -16.52
CA PHE A 142 21.80 26.40 -15.73
C PHE A 142 22.00 25.56 -14.45
N THR A 143 20.99 24.80 -14.00
CA THR A 143 21.00 24.16 -12.68
C THR A 143 21.85 22.87 -12.60
N ARG A 144 22.49 22.45 -13.70
CA ARG A 144 23.39 21.27 -13.73
C ARG A 144 24.89 21.60 -13.81
N PHE A 145 25.28 22.88 -13.75
CA PHE A 145 26.68 23.19 -13.49
C PHE A 145 26.95 22.94 -12.01
N GLY A 146 27.28 21.69 -11.67
CA GLY A 146 27.62 21.31 -10.31
C GLY A 146 28.71 22.21 -9.76
N ILE A 147 28.45 22.86 -8.62
CA ILE A 147 29.36 23.26 -7.53
C ILE A 147 30.75 23.85 -7.89
N SER A 148 31.01 24.21 -9.15
CA SER A 148 32.29 24.71 -9.65
C SER A 148 32.09 25.72 -10.77
N ALA A 149 31.05 26.54 -10.66
CA ALA A 149 30.89 27.77 -11.41
C ALA A 149 30.94 28.96 -10.47
N GLU A 150 31.98 29.01 -9.62
CA GLU A 150 32.49 30.26 -9.06
C GLU A 150 33.23 31.04 -10.17
N ARG A 151 32.53 31.36 -11.25
CA ARG A 151 32.94 32.44 -12.15
C ARG A 151 32.28 33.71 -11.64
N GLN A 152 33.06 34.46 -10.87
CA GLN A 152 32.70 35.73 -10.26
C GLN A 152 32.12 36.74 -11.27
N GLU A 153 32.45 36.62 -12.56
CA GLU A 153 32.06 37.56 -13.61
C GLU A 153 30.57 37.50 -14.03
N THR A 154 29.91 36.33 -13.99
CA THR A 154 28.48 36.24 -14.38
C THR A 154 27.52 36.63 -13.26
N ARG A 155 27.98 36.56 -12.00
CA ARG A 155 27.18 36.95 -10.82
C ARG A 155 27.08 38.46 -10.67
N VAL A 156 28.11 39.21 -11.07
CA VAL A 156 28.13 40.67 -10.95
C VAL A 156 27.27 41.33 -12.03
N GLY A 157 27.22 40.85 -13.27
CA GLY A 157 26.41 41.49 -14.32
C GLY A 157 24.88 41.36 -14.13
N TYR A 158 24.41 40.17 -13.71
CA TYR A 158 22.98 39.87 -13.63
C TYR A 158 22.35 40.23 -12.28
N SER A 159 23.09 40.06 -11.18
CA SER A 159 22.63 40.44 -9.84
C SER A 159 22.57 41.96 -9.66
N THR A 160 23.55 42.69 -10.23
CA THR A 160 23.63 44.14 -10.10
C THR A 160 22.50 44.84 -10.86
N LYS A 161 22.11 44.38 -12.06
CA LYS A 161 20.97 44.97 -12.79
C LYS A 161 19.62 44.76 -12.09
N LYS A 162 19.41 43.63 -11.41
CA LYS A 162 18.18 43.40 -10.61
C LYS A 162 18.17 44.21 -9.32
N LYS A 163 19.28 44.28 -8.59
CA LYS A 163 19.39 45.05 -7.34
C LYS A 163 19.29 46.56 -7.57
N PHE A 164 19.89 47.07 -8.65
CA PHE A 164 19.80 48.50 -8.99
C PHE A 164 18.42 48.94 -9.48
N GLN A 165 17.57 48.04 -9.99
CA GLN A 165 16.18 48.37 -10.33
C GLN A 165 15.27 48.43 -9.09
N THR A 166 15.53 47.63 -8.07
CA THR A 166 14.68 47.57 -6.87
C THR A 166 15.05 48.61 -5.81
N ASP A 167 16.35 48.87 -5.59
CA ASP A 167 16.79 49.71 -4.45
C ASP A 167 16.65 51.22 -4.69
N VAL A 168 16.43 51.66 -5.94
CA VAL A 168 16.36 53.08 -6.30
C VAL A 168 14.91 53.58 -6.49
N LEU A 169 13.91 52.69 -6.49
CA LEU A 169 12.59 53.01 -7.04
C LEU A 169 11.70 53.90 -6.14
N TYR A 170 11.98 53.99 -4.84
CA TYR A 170 11.05 54.59 -3.86
C TYR A 170 11.71 55.58 -2.88
N ARG A 171 12.55 56.50 -3.37
CA ARG A 171 13.18 57.52 -2.49
C ARG A 171 12.26 58.67 -2.10
N ASP A 172 11.33 59.04 -2.98
CA ASP A 172 10.39 60.14 -2.75
C ASP A 172 9.07 59.66 -2.14
N ARG A 173 8.47 60.47 -1.27
CA ARG A 173 7.18 60.19 -0.62
C ARG A 173 6.07 60.00 -1.65
N ALA A 174 6.04 60.81 -2.71
CA ALA A 174 5.03 60.67 -3.75
C ALA A 174 5.19 59.35 -4.52
N SER A 175 6.43 58.93 -4.80
CA SER A 175 6.73 57.63 -5.42
C SER A 175 6.29 56.45 -4.53
N GLN A 176 6.55 56.54 -3.22
CA GLN A 176 6.11 55.52 -2.26
C GLN A 176 4.59 55.37 -2.21
N ILE A 177 3.86 56.48 -2.14
CA ILE A 177 2.38 56.46 -2.12
C ILE A 177 1.84 55.85 -3.42
N ALA A 178 2.40 56.25 -4.57
CA ALA A 178 2.00 55.68 -5.87
C ALA A 178 2.28 54.18 -5.95
N ALA A 179 3.40 53.72 -5.40
CA ALA A 179 3.76 52.30 -5.35
C ALA A 179 2.82 51.49 -4.45
N ILE A 180 2.48 52.02 -3.27
CA ILE A 180 1.53 51.40 -2.35
C ILE A 180 0.17 51.26 -3.03
N ASN A 181 -0.37 52.34 -3.60
CA ASN A 181 -1.67 52.29 -4.29
C ASN A 181 -1.65 51.30 -5.46
N LYS A 182 -0.54 51.27 -6.22
CA LYS A 182 -0.36 50.31 -7.30
C LYS A 182 -0.44 48.85 -6.82
N THR A 183 0.09 48.53 -5.63
CA THR A 183 -0.01 47.15 -5.11
C THR A 183 -1.45 46.74 -4.81
N PHE A 184 -2.29 47.65 -4.32
CA PHE A 184 -3.72 47.41 -4.13
C PHE A 184 -4.45 47.26 -5.47
N ASP A 185 -4.14 48.12 -6.45
CA ASP A 185 -4.72 48.03 -7.80
C ASP A 185 -4.33 46.73 -8.52
N ASP A 186 -3.09 46.28 -8.37
CA ASP A 186 -2.59 45.04 -8.96
C ASP A 186 -3.18 43.81 -8.26
N ALA A 187 -3.35 43.83 -6.94
CA ALA A 187 -3.99 42.75 -6.19
C ALA A 187 -5.49 42.60 -6.47
N SER A 188 -6.17 43.66 -6.90
CA SER A 188 -7.58 43.61 -7.30
C SER A 188 -7.81 42.91 -8.64
N LYS A 189 -6.76 42.65 -9.43
CA LYS A 189 -6.88 41.99 -10.75
C LYS A 189 -6.86 40.48 -10.55
N PRO A 190 -7.80 39.73 -11.16
CA PRO A 190 -7.85 38.27 -11.01
C PRO A 190 -6.62 37.61 -11.62
N VAL A 191 -6.07 36.62 -10.93
CA VAL A 191 -4.85 35.91 -11.35
C VAL A 191 -5.24 34.65 -12.12
N SER A 192 -4.83 34.56 -13.39
CA SER A 192 -5.17 33.40 -14.25
C SER A 192 -4.05 32.37 -14.37
N HIS A 193 -2.79 32.80 -14.25
CA HIS A 193 -1.62 31.97 -14.53
C HIS A 193 -0.53 32.16 -13.49
N HIS A 194 0.19 31.07 -13.21
CA HIS A 194 1.37 31.14 -12.35
C HIS A 194 2.51 31.91 -13.06
N PRO A 195 3.22 32.83 -12.37
CA PRO A 195 4.23 33.71 -12.99
C PRO A 195 5.40 32.95 -13.66
N THR A 196 5.86 31.86 -13.06
CA THR A 196 7.00 31.07 -13.56
C THR A 196 6.62 29.77 -14.29
N LYS A 197 5.48 29.15 -13.96
CA LYS A 197 5.11 27.80 -14.41
C LYS A 197 3.93 27.86 -15.36
N LYS A 198 4.15 27.50 -16.63
CA LYS A 198 3.09 27.41 -17.63
C LYS A 198 2.17 26.22 -17.32
N GLY A 199 0.87 26.39 -17.54
CA GLY A 199 -0.13 25.33 -17.35
C GLY A 199 -0.68 25.18 -15.93
N VAL A 200 -0.26 26.03 -14.99
CA VAL A 200 -0.85 26.10 -13.64
C VAL A 200 -1.90 27.21 -13.63
N THR A 201 -3.14 26.83 -13.31
CA THR A 201 -4.29 27.72 -13.17
C THR A 201 -4.63 27.92 -11.70
N VAL A 202 -5.17 29.09 -11.36
CA VAL A 202 -5.64 29.40 -10.01
C VAL A 202 -6.92 28.61 -9.73
N VAL A 203 -7.02 28.06 -8.52
CA VAL A 203 -8.19 27.27 -8.07
C VAL A 203 -9.07 28.11 -7.15
N GLU A 204 -8.47 28.81 -6.21
CA GLU A 204 -9.16 29.62 -5.20
C GLU A 204 -8.31 30.85 -4.87
N GLU A 205 -8.97 32.00 -4.73
CA GLU A 205 -8.36 33.27 -4.32
C GLU A 205 -8.96 33.66 -2.96
N LEU A 206 -8.11 33.73 -1.93
CA LEU A 206 -8.52 34.14 -0.59
C LEU A 206 -7.92 35.51 -0.26
N PRO A 207 -8.73 36.57 -0.08
CA PRO A 207 -8.22 37.89 0.25
C PRO A 207 -7.64 37.91 1.68
N LEU A 208 -6.56 38.66 1.87
CA LEU A 208 -5.92 38.85 3.17
C LEU A 208 -6.37 40.18 3.78
N LEU A 209 -7.17 40.12 4.85
CA LEU A 209 -7.80 41.28 5.49
C LEU A 209 -7.40 41.39 6.97
N PRO A 210 -7.37 42.58 7.58
CA PRO A 210 -7.17 42.70 9.04
C PRO A 210 -8.39 42.17 9.82
N ASP A 211 -8.16 41.49 10.95
CA ASP A 211 -9.22 40.93 11.82
C ASP A 211 -9.74 41.96 12.84
N PHE A 212 -10.69 42.80 12.47
CA PHE A 212 -11.23 43.83 13.38
C PHE A 212 -12.01 43.27 14.57
N ASP A 213 -12.62 42.10 14.43
CA ASP A 213 -13.41 41.49 15.51
C ASP A 213 -12.50 40.96 16.61
N ASN A 214 -11.39 40.34 16.22
CA ASN A 214 -10.49 39.67 17.14
C ASN A 214 -9.41 40.60 17.72
N TRP A 215 -9.24 41.81 17.18
CA TRP A 215 -8.32 42.83 17.74
C TRP A 215 -8.67 43.27 19.17
N MET A 216 -9.92 43.07 19.60
CA MET A 216 -10.32 43.31 20.99
C MET A 216 -9.61 42.34 21.97
N HIS A 217 -9.21 41.16 21.51
CA HIS A 217 -8.62 40.14 22.35
C HIS A 217 -7.08 40.16 22.26
N PRO A 218 -6.37 40.27 23.40
CA PRO A 218 -4.92 40.18 23.40
C PRO A 218 -4.50 38.72 23.19
N PHE A 219 -3.75 38.45 22.11
CA PHE A 219 -3.18 37.14 21.83
C PHE A 219 -1.70 37.08 22.20
N ALA A 220 -1.26 35.92 22.68
CA ALA A 220 0.14 35.61 22.91
C ALA A 220 0.51 34.29 22.25
N LEU A 221 1.65 34.28 21.55
CA LEU A 221 2.20 33.03 21.00
C LEU A 221 2.99 32.31 22.08
N VAL A 222 2.48 31.16 22.52
CA VAL A 222 3.19 30.29 23.47
C VAL A 222 3.96 29.22 22.69
N VAL A 223 5.28 29.17 22.87
CA VAL A 223 6.18 28.22 22.20
C VAL A 223 6.83 27.31 23.23
N PHE A 224 6.65 26.00 23.09
CA PHE A 224 7.31 24.99 23.92
C PHE A 224 8.68 24.62 23.33
N ASP A 225 9.66 24.34 24.19
CA ASP A 225 11.01 23.88 23.80
C ASP A 225 11.03 22.46 23.20
N GLY A 226 9.98 21.68 23.43
CA GLY A 226 9.73 20.37 22.83
C GLY A 226 8.28 19.94 23.03
N ASP A 227 7.93 18.73 22.58
CA ASP A 227 6.56 18.21 22.70
C ASP A 227 6.11 18.19 24.18
N PRO A 228 5.05 18.94 24.54
CA PRO A 228 4.53 18.97 25.89
C PRO A 228 3.77 17.69 26.26
N ILE A 229 3.34 16.89 25.28
CA ILE A 229 2.58 15.65 25.51
C ILE A 229 3.56 14.50 25.80
N PRO A 230 3.34 13.69 26.85
CA PRO A 230 4.19 12.53 27.13
C PRO A 230 4.06 11.50 26.02
N GLN A 231 5.19 10.97 25.51
CA GLN A 231 5.21 9.92 24.48
C GLN A 231 4.43 8.63 24.82
N ASN A 232 4.03 8.45 26.09
CA ASN A 232 3.26 7.29 26.54
C ASN A 232 1.75 7.43 26.23
N GLU A 233 1.27 8.63 25.93
CA GLU A 233 -0.13 8.86 25.55
C GLU A 233 -0.28 8.83 24.04
N LYS A 234 -0.93 7.78 23.51
CA LYS A 234 -1.27 7.63 22.09
C LYS A 234 -2.45 8.51 21.63
N ALA A 235 -2.79 9.53 22.39
CA ALA A 235 -3.93 10.39 22.08
C ALA A 235 -3.51 11.48 21.09
N ASP A 236 -4.43 11.84 20.19
CA ASP A 236 -4.17 12.84 19.16
C ASP A 236 -3.88 14.21 19.80
N ALA A 237 -2.72 14.78 19.49
CA ALA A 237 -2.29 16.08 20.01
C ALA A 237 -3.30 17.19 19.69
N HIS A 238 -3.96 17.11 18.53
CA HIS A 238 -4.99 18.05 18.10
C HIS A 238 -6.24 18.07 18.99
N THR A 239 -6.52 16.99 19.72
CA THR A 239 -7.68 16.90 20.61
C THR A 239 -7.33 17.30 22.04
N LEU A 240 -6.11 16.97 22.49
CA LEU A 240 -5.65 17.25 23.84
C LEU A 240 -5.24 18.71 24.05
N MET A 241 -4.48 19.29 23.10
CA MET A 241 -3.92 20.64 23.25
C MET A 241 -4.98 21.75 23.43
N PRO A 242 -6.12 21.75 22.70
CA PRO A 242 -7.15 22.79 22.88
C PRO A 242 -7.80 22.80 24.27
N GLN A 243 -7.76 21.67 24.98
CA GLN A 243 -8.34 21.53 26.32
C GLN A 243 -7.29 21.60 27.43
N ALA A 244 -6.01 21.71 27.09
CA ALA A 244 -4.93 21.78 28.06
C ALA A 244 -4.93 23.11 28.82
N LEU A 245 -4.48 23.09 30.07
CA LEU A 245 -4.42 24.28 30.92
C LEU A 245 -2.98 24.65 31.25
N ILE A 246 -2.73 25.94 31.31
CA ILE A 246 -1.44 26.54 31.66
C ILE A 246 -1.67 27.39 32.90
N ARG A 247 -1.05 27.03 34.03
CA ARG A 247 -1.25 27.74 35.31
C ARG A 247 0.08 28.17 35.91
N GLY A 248 0.15 29.43 36.34
CA GLY A 248 1.27 29.95 37.12
C GLY A 248 1.30 29.36 38.53
N MET A 249 2.46 28.89 38.95
CA MET A 249 2.77 28.36 40.27
C MET A 249 4.00 29.07 40.84
N MET A 250 4.17 29.00 42.15
CA MET A 250 5.32 29.55 42.87
C MET A 250 5.82 28.50 43.84
N ASP A 251 7.11 28.22 43.81
CA ASP A 251 7.75 27.27 44.73
C ASP A 251 7.92 27.89 46.13
N GLU A 252 8.25 27.05 47.11
CA GLU A 252 8.58 27.46 48.49
C GLU A 252 9.77 28.44 48.55
N GLU A 253 10.65 28.39 47.55
CA GLU A 253 11.80 29.30 47.37
C GLU A 253 11.42 30.63 46.68
N GLY A 254 10.16 30.77 46.27
CA GLY A 254 9.63 31.95 45.60
C GLY A 254 9.91 32.05 44.09
N GLU A 255 10.48 31.01 43.47
CA GLU A 255 10.62 30.92 42.01
C GLU A 255 9.24 30.72 41.38
N GLN A 256 8.87 31.61 40.44
CA GLN A 256 7.64 31.48 39.68
C GLN A 256 7.85 30.65 38.42
N PHE A 257 6.98 29.69 38.18
CA PHE A 257 7.02 28.81 37.01
C PHE A 257 5.60 28.47 36.56
N VAL A 258 5.47 27.86 35.39
CA VAL A 258 4.18 27.50 34.82
C VAL A 258 4.08 25.99 34.72
N THR A 259 2.99 25.42 35.20
CA THR A 259 2.70 23.99 35.03
C THR A 259 1.70 23.80 33.90
N TYR A 260 2.02 22.84 33.03
CA TYR A 260 1.17 22.38 31.94
C TYR A 260 0.33 21.19 32.41
N PHE A 261 -0.98 21.32 32.28
CA PHE A 261 -1.98 20.35 32.70
C PHE A 261 -2.68 19.75 31.48
N LEU A 262 -2.81 18.43 31.44
CA LEU A 262 -3.62 17.71 30.46
C LEU A 262 -4.91 17.20 31.11
N PRO A 263 -6.05 17.23 30.39
CA PRO A 263 -7.29 16.65 30.88
C PRO A 263 -7.15 15.12 31.02
N SER A 264 -7.83 14.54 32.01
CA SER A 264 -8.00 13.08 32.07
C SER A 264 -8.85 12.60 30.88
N LYS A 265 -8.80 11.29 30.56
CA LYS A 265 -9.61 10.72 29.47
C LYS A 265 -11.12 10.87 29.69
N GLU A 266 -11.55 10.84 30.95
CA GLU A 266 -12.95 11.03 31.34
C GLU A 266 -13.38 12.48 31.11
N THR A 267 -12.56 13.43 31.57
CA THR A 267 -12.73 14.87 31.35
C THR A 267 -12.78 15.21 29.86
N LEU A 268 -11.87 14.65 29.06
CA LEU A 268 -11.83 14.85 27.60
C LEU A 268 -13.15 14.41 26.93
N SER A 269 -13.66 13.24 27.33
CA SER A 269 -14.91 12.69 26.80
C SER A 269 -16.13 13.52 27.19
N LYS A 270 -16.17 14.03 28.43
CA LYS A 270 -17.24 14.93 28.89
C LYS A 270 -17.17 16.29 28.18
N ARG A 271 -15.97 16.87 28.02
CA ARG A 271 -15.76 18.11 27.27
C ARG A 271 -16.17 18.01 25.80
N MET A 272 -15.98 16.84 25.17
CA MET A 272 -16.49 16.59 23.82
C MET A 272 -18.02 16.66 23.78
N LYS A 273 -18.71 16.00 24.71
CA LYS A 273 -20.18 16.05 24.81
C LYS A 273 -20.70 17.45 25.12
N ASP A 274 -20.05 18.16 26.05
CA ASP A 274 -20.46 19.52 26.41
C ASP A 274 -20.32 20.47 25.20
N THR A 275 -19.28 20.27 24.37
CA THR A 275 -19.10 21.02 23.11
C THR A 275 -20.20 20.71 22.08
N GLU A 276 -20.64 19.45 21.98
CA GLU A 276 -21.75 19.05 21.10
C GLU A 276 -23.10 19.61 21.59
N GLU A 277 -23.30 19.67 22.91
CA GLU A 277 -24.49 20.21 23.56
C GLU A 277 -24.49 21.76 23.64
N GLY A 278 -23.38 22.40 23.26
CA GLY A 278 -23.22 23.86 23.33
C GLY A 278 -23.11 24.41 24.76
N ILE A 279 -22.75 23.57 25.72
CA ILE A 279 -22.59 23.92 27.13
C ILE A 279 -21.11 24.20 27.39
N GLU A 280 -20.78 25.38 27.90
CA GLU A 280 -19.37 25.73 28.16
C GLU A 280 -18.78 24.96 29.35
N PHE A 281 -19.50 24.88 30.47
CA PHE A 281 -19.11 24.13 31.67
C PHE A 281 -20.34 23.64 32.43
N ASP A 282 -20.30 22.38 32.86
CA ASP A 282 -21.31 21.77 33.72
C ASP A 282 -20.95 22.05 35.20
N PRO A 283 -21.72 22.87 35.92
CA PRO A 283 -21.39 23.27 37.30
C PRO A 283 -21.47 22.11 38.31
N ASP A 284 -22.12 21.00 37.95
CA ASP A 284 -22.25 19.83 38.80
C ASP A 284 -21.14 18.79 38.54
N TYR A 285 -20.36 18.95 37.45
CA TYR A 285 -19.30 18.03 37.07
C TYR A 285 -17.91 18.56 37.41
N VAL A 286 -17.11 17.72 38.07
CA VAL A 286 -15.73 18.04 38.41
C VAL A 286 -14.82 17.61 37.27
N TYR A 287 -14.23 18.58 36.58
CA TYR A 287 -13.27 18.33 35.50
C TYR A 287 -11.89 18.05 36.09
N GLU A 288 -11.36 16.86 35.81
CA GLU A 288 -10.07 16.37 36.32
C GLU A 288 -8.93 16.67 35.34
N TYR A 289 -7.89 17.35 35.84
CA TYR A 289 -6.66 17.64 35.10
C TYR A 289 -5.42 17.13 35.83
N GLN A 290 -4.47 16.57 35.08
CA GLN A 290 -3.22 16.00 35.59
C GLN A 290 -2.03 16.88 35.20
N SER A 291 -1.12 17.12 36.15
CA SER A 291 0.10 17.87 35.89
C SER A 291 1.13 17.04 35.12
N VAL A 292 1.61 17.57 34.01
CA VAL A 292 2.47 16.83 33.08
C VAL A 292 3.91 17.31 33.15
N ARG A 293 4.12 18.62 33.04
CA ARG A 293 5.44 19.26 32.95
C ARG A 293 5.42 20.64 33.58
N ASP A 294 6.56 21.03 34.13
CA ASP A 294 6.81 22.36 34.68
C ASP A 294 7.79 23.11 33.77
N TYR A 295 7.50 24.38 33.50
CA TYR A 295 8.22 25.23 32.56
C TYR A 295 8.59 26.56 33.18
N ASN A 296 9.80 27.03 32.88
CA ASN A 296 10.20 28.42 33.07
C ASN A 296 9.78 29.20 31.83
N TRP A 297 9.27 30.42 32.00
CA TRP A 297 8.83 31.24 30.87
C TRP A 297 9.79 32.39 30.59
N LEU A 298 9.91 32.74 29.32
CA LEU A 298 10.57 33.95 28.85
C LEU A 298 9.59 34.72 27.99
N VAL A 299 9.16 35.89 28.47
CA VAL A 299 8.30 36.79 27.70
C VAL A 299 9.17 37.72 26.85
N ARG A 300 8.89 37.77 25.56
CA ARG A 300 9.43 38.76 24.63
C ARG A 300 8.27 39.54 24.03
N ASN A 301 8.39 40.86 24.05
CA ASN A 301 7.43 41.78 23.46
C ASN A 301 8.17 42.77 22.55
N LYS A 302 7.45 43.57 21.75
CA LYS A 302 7.99 44.59 20.84
C LYS A 302 8.99 45.56 21.48
N SER A 303 8.89 45.78 22.80
CA SER A 303 9.82 46.62 23.58
C SER A 303 11.16 45.94 23.89
N THR A 304 11.29 44.63 23.65
CA THR A 304 12.49 43.85 23.97
C THR A 304 13.54 44.03 22.87
N LYS A 305 14.78 44.38 23.23
CA LYS A 305 15.89 44.52 22.27
C LYS A 305 16.14 43.19 21.53
N GLY A 306 16.13 43.22 20.20
CA GLY A 306 16.26 42.03 19.35
C GLY A 306 14.94 41.32 19.03
N TYR A 307 13.80 41.98 19.24
CA TYR A 307 12.51 41.53 18.73
C TYR A 307 12.44 41.77 17.20
N GLU A 308 12.85 40.77 16.41
CA GLU A 308 12.89 40.83 14.94
C GLU A 308 11.72 40.09 14.27
N GLN A 309 10.69 39.66 15.01
CA GLN A 309 9.64 38.80 14.48
C GLN A 309 8.27 39.42 14.64
N ASP A 310 7.75 39.99 13.55
CA ASP A 310 6.32 40.27 13.39
C ASP A 310 5.62 38.91 13.25
N ASN A 311 5.13 38.36 14.36
CA ASN A 311 4.37 37.12 14.35
C ASN A 311 2.92 37.48 13.99
N PHE A 312 2.33 36.77 13.03
CA PHE A 312 0.94 36.98 12.63
C PHE A 312 0.13 35.72 12.90
N LEU A 313 -1.09 35.91 13.42
CA LEU A 313 -2.13 34.91 13.49
C LEU A 313 -3.01 35.05 12.24
N PHE A 314 -3.24 33.95 11.53
CA PHE A 314 -4.17 33.91 10.41
C PHE A 314 -5.40 33.07 10.76
N THR A 315 -6.58 33.64 10.56
CA THR A 315 -7.88 33.00 10.78
C THR A 315 -8.64 32.95 9.46
N ILE A 316 -9.07 31.77 9.04
CA ILE A 316 -9.85 31.61 7.81
C ILE A 316 -11.32 31.64 8.20
N ARG A 317 -12.06 32.64 7.73
CA ARG A 317 -13.50 32.83 7.99
C ARG A 317 -14.17 33.34 6.71
N ASP A 318 -15.34 32.81 6.38
CA ASP A 318 -16.18 33.30 5.28
C ASP A 318 -15.47 33.46 3.92
N GLY A 319 -14.52 32.57 3.61
CA GLY A 319 -13.76 32.63 2.35
C GLY A 319 -12.71 33.76 2.28
N ALA A 320 -12.35 34.36 3.41
CA ALA A 320 -11.26 35.31 3.53
C ALA A 320 -10.26 34.89 4.63
N VAL A 321 -8.99 35.27 4.45
CA VAL A 321 -7.96 35.13 5.48
C VAL A 321 -7.89 36.43 6.25
N HIS A 322 -8.17 36.36 7.54
CA HIS A 322 -7.99 37.50 8.44
C HIS A 322 -6.65 37.40 9.14
N TYR A 323 -5.91 38.50 9.27
CA TYR A 323 -4.64 38.56 9.97
C TYR A 323 -4.73 39.41 11.23
N ASN A 324 -4.06 38.95 12.28
CA ASN A 324 -3.85 39.68 13.52
C ASN A 324 -2.38 39.63 13.93
N GLU A 325 -1.83 40.76 14.37
CA GLU A 325 -0.44 40.83 14.82
C GLU A 325 -0.33 40.34 16.26
N LEU A 326 0.63 39.45 16.52
CA LEU A 326 0.92 38.90 17.85
C LEU A 326 2.07 39.68 18.47
N GLU A 327 1.75 40.56 19.41
CA GLU A 327 2.75 41.41 20.07
C GLU A 327 3.62 40.61 21.06
N THR A 328 2.99 39.66 21.75
CA THR A 328 3.64 38.93 22.85
C THR A 328 3.98 37.50 22.45
N LYS A 329 5.25 37.13 22.65
CA LYS A 329 5.74 35.76 22.49
C LYS A 329 6.25 35.25 23.83
N VAL A 330 5.72 34.11 24.28
CA VAL A 330 6.11 33.44 25.52
C VAL A 330 6.81 32.14 25.16
N SER A 331 8.09 32.05 25.47
CA SER A 331 8.86 30.80 25.30
C SER A 331 8.89 30.04 26.60
N LEU A 332 8.41 28.79 26.59
CA LEU A 332 8.38 27.89 27.72
C LEU A 332 9.52 26.88 27.62
N ASN A 333 10.48 26.99 28.53
CA ASN A 333 11.64 26.09 28.63
C ASN A 333 11.42 25.11 29.79
N ARG A 334 11.61 23.83 29.54
CA ARG A 334 11.35 22.79 30.52
C ARG A 334 12.24 22.96 31.75
N ARG A 335 11.61 23.01 32.93
CA ARG A 335 12.30 23.06 34.21
C ARG A 335 12.82 21.67 34.57
N LYS A 336 14.09 21.57 34.98
CA LYS A 336 14.70 20.32 35.45
C LYS A 336 14.47 20.14 36.94
N THR A 337 13.25 19.83 37.35
CA THR A 337 12.98 19.50 38.76
C THR A 337 13.45 18.06 39.05
N LYS A 338 14.24 17.88 40.11
CA LYS A 338 14.49 16.56 40.73
C LYS A 338 13.19 16.12 41.41
N ARG A 339 12.24 15.57 40.65
CA ARG A 339 11.07 14.94 41.27
C ARG A 339 11.55 13.72 42.05
N ILE A 340 11.61 13.82 43.38
CA ILE A 340 11.58 12.64 44.25
C ILE A 340 10.31 11.90 43.85
N ARG A 341 10.45 10.63 43.51
CA ARG A 341 9.41 9.77 42.96
C ARG A 341 8.38 9.43 44.04
N VAL A 342 7.61 10.42 44.47
CA VAL A 342 6.36 10.25 45.21
C VAL A 342 5.27 10.72 44.26
N GLN A 343 4.40 9.80 43.86
CA GLN A 343 3.19 10.09 43.09
C GLN A 343 2.23 10.94 43.94
N PHE A 344 2.50 12.24 44.05
CA PHE A 344 1.42 13.20 44.31
C PHE A 344 0.90 13.63 42.94
N GLY A 345 -0.16 12.98 42.48
CA GLY A 345 -0.95 13.50 41.37
C GLY A 345 -1.57 14.81 41.84
N PHE A 346 -1.02 15.94 41.38
CA PHE A 346 -1.68 17.22 41.58
C PHE A 346 -2.92 17.24 40.67
N LEU A 347 -4.05 16.95 41.31
CA LEU A 347 -5.37 16.96 40.72
C LEU A 347 -5.94 18.36 40.86
N ILE A 348 -6.14 19.03 39.73
CA ILE A 348 -6.94 20.25 39.70
C ILE A 348 -8.36 19.86 39.33
N SER A 349 -9.27 20.11 40.26
CA SER A 349 -10.72 20.04 40.07
C SER A 349 -11.20 21.46 39.78
N LEU A 350 -11.75 21.66 38.59
CA LEU A 350 -12.56 22.85 38.28
C LEU A 350 -14.02 22.51 38.55
N LYS A 351 -14.69 23.35 39.34
CA LYS A 351 -16.14 23.37 39.57
C LYS A 351 -16.72 24.58 38.88
#